data_AF-A0A1S9CXZ7-F1
#
_entry.id   AF-A0A1S9CXZ7-F1
#
_cell.length_a   1.000
_cell.length_b   1.000
_cell.length_c   1.000
_cell.angle_alpha   90.00
_cell.angle_beta   90.00
_cell.angle_gamma   90.00
#
_symmetry.space_group_name_H-M   'P 1'
#
loop_
_entity.id
_entity.type
_entity.pdbx_description
1 polymer ?
#
loop_
_entity_poly.entity_id
_entity_poly.type
_entity_poly.pdbx_seq_one_letter_code
_entity_poly.pdbx_strand_id
1 'polypeptide(L)'
;MASLYDTIGILMQLLRAIPVIAVVPFVLLWFGVAETGKLVLIVWGIVFPIWVATHAAARNIDPRLIWAAKSLGASRFDVFASVVLPALVPSIVGSVRVAVGIGYLCVVAAELAGADSGLGYRIWVSHLVFRADRMVAALVVLGLLTFLTDWAVTKVSLILWPWSRPRES
;
A
#
# COMPACT_ATOMS: atom_id res chain seq x y z
N MET A 1 4.14 -26.27 14.27
CA MET A 1 3.35 -25.23 13.58
C MET A 1 4.11 -23.91 13.37
N ALA A 2 5.20 -23.63 14.09
CA ALA A 2 6.05 -22.44 13.89
C ALA A 2 6.69 -22.33 12.48
N SER A 3 7.03 -23.46 11.85
CA SER A 3 7.75 -23.46 10.56
C SER A 3 7.01 -22.75 9.42
N LEU A 4 5.71 -22.98 9.18
CA LEU A 4 5.02 -22.40 8.01
C LEU A 4 4.92 -20.87 8.10
N TYR A 5 4.61 -20.35 9.29
CA TYR A 5 4.47 -18.92 9.53
C TYR A 5 5.82 -18.19 9.37
N ASP A 6 6.89 -18.80 9.89
CA ASP A 6 8.24 -18.25 9.75
C ASP A 6 8.72 -18.32 8.29
N THR A 7 8.40 -19.39 7.55
CA THR A 7 8.70 -19.51 6.12
C THR A 7 8.01 -18.42 5.31
N ILE A 8 6.72 -18.16 5.56
CA ILE A 8 5.99 -17.07 4.89
C ILE A 8 6.62 -15.71 5.23
N GLY A 9 6.98 -15.49 6.50
CA GLY A 9 7.63 -14.26 6.94
C GLY A 9 8.99 -14.02 6.28
N ILE A 10 9.77 -15.08 6.07
CA ILE A 10 11.05 -15.01 5.34
C ILE A 10 10.81 -14.74 3.85
N LEU A 11 9.86 -15.45 3.23
CA LEU A 11 9.52 -15.23 1.82
C LEU A 11 9.09 -13.78 1.55
N MET A 12 8.23 -13.22 2.40
CA MET A 12 7.79 -11.83 2.27
C MET A 12 8.95 -10.83 2.43
N GLN A 13 9.92 -11.12 3.30
CA GLN A 13 11.11 -10.30 3.44
C GLN A 13 12.03 -10.37 2.22
N LEU A 14 12.20 -11.56 1.64
CA LEU A 14 12.97 -11.75 0.41
C LEU A 14 12.32 -11.04 -0.78
N LEU A 15 11.00 -11.19 -0.93
CA LEU A 15 10.26 -10.52 -2.00
C LEU A 15 10.27 -9.00 -1.87
N ARG A 16 10.18 -8.47 -0.64
CA ARG A 16 10.32 -7.03 -0.34
C ARG A 16 11.71 -6.50 -0.69
N ALA A 17 12.76 -7.32 -0.59
CA ALA A 17 14.12 -6.90 -0.88
C ALA A 17 14.31 -6.55 -2.36
N ILE A 18 13.46 -7.07 -3.24
CA ILE A 18 13.48 -6.75 -4.67
C ILE A 18 12.89 -5.34 -4.85
N PRO A 19 13.66 -4.35 -5.32
CA PRO A 19 13.14 -3.01 -5.56
C PRO A 19 12.06 -3.03 -6.63
N VAL A 20 10.96 -2.32 -6.40
CA VAL A 20 9.83 -2.25 -7.35
C VAL A 20 10.27 -1.84 -8.76
N ILE A 21 11.21 -0.91 -8.87
CA ILE A 21 11.75 -0.44 -10.15
C ILE A 21 12.43 -1.58 -10.94
N ALA A 22 13.09 -2.52 -10.24
CA ALA A 22 13.73 -3.67 -10.89
C ALA A 22 12.70 -4.67 -11.46
N VAL A 23 11.47 -4.65 -10.96
CA VAL A 23 10.38 -5.54 -11.39
C VAL A 23 9.66 -5.01 -12.64
N VAL A 24 9.77 -3.71 -12.92
CA VAL A 24 9.11 -3.04 -14.07
C VAL A 24 9.32 -3.77 -15.40
N PRO A 25 10.55 -4.02 -15.88
CA PRO A 25 10.74 -4.66 -17.19
C PRO A 25 10.17 -6.07 -17.25
N PHE A 26 10.22 -6.82 -16.14
CA PHE A 26 9.64 -8.16 -16.06
C PHE A 26 8.11 -8.11 -16.20
N VAL A 27 7.46 -7.18 -15.50
CA VAL A 27 6.00 -7.01 -15.56
C VAL A 27 5.57 -6.58 -16.96
N LEU A 28 6.30 -5.65 -17.59
CA LEU A 28 6.00 -5.21 -18.95
C LEU A 28 6.20 -6.32 -19.98
N LEU A 29 7.22 -7.16 -19.82
CA LEU A 29 7.45 -8.29 -20.71
C LEU A 29 6.30 -9.30 -20.65
N TRP A 30 5.79 -9.60 -19.46
CA TRP A 30 4.82 -10.68 -19.27
C TRP A 30 3.36 -10.23 -19.38
N PHE A 31 3.04 -9.03 -18.89
CA PHE A 31 1.68 -8.48 -18.82
C PHE A 31 1.43 -7.35 -19.83
N GLY A 32 2.48 -6.92 -20.54
CA GLY A 32 2.41 -5.80 -21.48
C GLY A 32 2.39 -4.43 -20.80
N VAL A 33 2.38 -3.41 -21.65
CA VAL A 33 2.38 -1.98 -21.29
C VAL A 33 0.97 -1.46 -20.92
N ALA A 34 -0.05 -2.27 -21.17
CA ALA A 34 -1.44 -1.93 -20.91
C ALA A 34 -1.75 -1.79 -19.40
N GLU A 35 -3.02 -1.57 -19.08
CA GLU A 35 -3.51 -1.38 -17.70
C GLU A 35 -3.19 -2.57 -16.79
N THR A 36 -3.16 -3.80 -17.31
CA THR A 36 -2.84 -4.99 -16.53
C THR A 36 -1.42 -4.95 -15.95
N GLY A 37 -0.42 -4.51 -16.73
CA GLY A 37 0.95 -4.40 -16.25
C GLY A 37 1.09 -3.36 -15.14
N LYS A 38 0.43 -2.21 -15.30
CA LYS A 38 0.39 -1.17 -14.25
C LYS A 38 -0.22 -1.70 -12.95
N LEU A 39 -1.35 -2.40 -13.03
CA LEU A 39 -2.03 -2.97 -11.86
C LEU A 39 -1.16 -4.00 -11.14
N VAL A 40 -0.52 -4.92 -11.86
CA VAL A 40 0.38 -5.93 -11.28
C VAL A 40 1.52 -5.26 -10.52
N LEU A 41 2.12 -4.22 -11.12
CA LEU A 41 3.22 -3.48 -10.50
C LEU A 41 2.76 -2.74 -9.23
N ILE A 42 1.59 -2.11 -9.25
CA ILE A 42 1.00 -1.46 -8.08
C ILE A 42 0.77 -2.47 -6.97
N VAL A 43 0.11 -3.60 -7.26
CA VAL A 43 -0.17 -4.66 -6.29
C VAL A 43 1.13 -5.15 -5.65
N TRP A 44 2.16 -5.39 -6.47
CA TRP A 44 3.49 -5.76 -5.98
C TRP A 44 4.08 -4.69 -5.06
N GLY A 45 3.99 -3.41 -5.43
CA GLY A 45 4.52 -2.32 -4.61
C GLY A 45 3.83 -2.16 -3.25
N ILE A 46 2.52 -2.34 -3.20
CA ILE A 46 1.72 -2.03 -2.00
C ILE A 46 1.54 -3.21 -1.03
N VAL A 47 1.64 -4.46 -1.51
CA VAL A 47 1.37 -5.63 -0.66
C VAL A 47 2.34 -5.74 0.51
N PHE A 48 3.62 -5.45 0.29
CA PHE A 48 4.67 -5.58 1.31
C PHE A 48 4.53 -4.58 2.48
N PRO A 49 4.41 -3.26 2.27
CA PRO A 49 4.26 -2.33 3.38
C PRO A 49 2.98 -2.59 4.20
N ILE A 50 1.88 -2.99 3.54
CA ILE A 50 0.64 -3.34 4.23
C ILE A 50 0.83 -4.60 5.06
N TRP A 51 1.44 -5.65 4.50
CA TRP A 51 1.72 -6.89 5.22
C TRP A 51 2.62 -6.66 6.44
N VAL A 52 3.73 -5.94 6.26
CA VAL A 52 4.70 -5.66 7.33
C VAL A 52 4.04 -4.97 8.52
N ALA A 53 3.25 -3.93 8.26
CA ALA A 53 2.60 -3.19 9.33
C ALA A 53 1.51 -3.99 10.01
N THR A 54 0.68 -4.69 9.24
CA THR A 54 -0.36 -5.57 9.80
C THR A 54 0.25 -6.65 10.69
N HIS A 55 1.35 -7.27 10.24
CA HIS A 55 2.06 -8.29 11.00
C HIS A 55 2.71 -7.74 12.27
N ALA A 56 3.34 -6.56 12.18
CA ALA A 56 3.91 -5.89 13.35
C ALA A 56 2.83 -5.51 14.36
N ALA A 57 1.70 -4.97 13.91
CA ALA A 57 0.57 -4.63 14.76
C ALA A 57 -0.02 -5.88 15.43
N ALA A 58 -0.15 -6.99 14.71
CA ALA A 58 -0.67 -8.25 15.25
C ALA A 58 0.18 -8.80 16.39
N ARG A 59 1.51 -8.68 16.29
CA ARG A 59 2.45 -9.11 17.34
C ARG A 59 2.42 -8.22 18.59
N ASN A 60 2.00 -6.97 18.45
CA ASN A 60 1.97 -6.00 19.54
C ASN A 60 0.62 -5.91 20.27
N ILE A 61 -0.36 -6.75 19.91
CA ILE A 61 -1.65 -6.80 20.61
C ILE A 61 -1.41 -7.33 22.03
N ASP A 62 -1.88 -6.60 23.05
CA ASP A 62 -1.79 -7.03 24.44
C ASP A 62 -2.54 -8.37 24.63
N PRO A 63 -1.83 -9.45 25.04
CA PRO A 63 -2.45 -10.73 25.31
C PRO A 63 -3.62 -10.63 26.30
N ARG A 64 -3.60 -9.68 27.24
CA ARG A 64 -4.67 -9.49 28.23
C ARG A 64 -6.04 -9.22 27.59
N LEU A 65 -6.08 -8.50 26.47
CA LEU A 65 -7.33 -8.25 25.74
C LEU A 65 -7.93 -9.56 25.19
N ILE A 66 -7.07 -10.44 24.68
CA ILE A 66 -7.48 -11.75 24.16
C ILE A 66 -7.96 -12.65 25.31
N TRP A 67 -7.27 -12.62 26.45
CA TRP A 67 -7.61 -13.46 27.61
C TRP A 67 -8.91 -12.99 28.25
N ALA A 68 -9.12 -11.68 28.37
CA ALA A 68 -10.38 -11.11 28.85
C ALA A 68 -11.57 -11.51 27.96
N ALA A 69 -11.43 -11.42 26.64
CA ALA A 69 -12.48 -11.85 25.71
C ALA A 69 -12.78 -13.36 25.86
N LYS A 70 -11.75 -14.21 25.97
CA LYS A 70 -11.93 -15.65 26.19
C LYS A 70 -12.60 -15.98 27.52
N SER A 71 -12.28 -15.25 28.60
CA SER A 71 -12.93 -15.43 29.91
C SER A 71 -14.42 -15.08 29.89
N LEU A 72 -14.86 -14.24 28.93
CA LEU A 72 -16.27 -13.93 28.69
C LEU A 72 -16.95 -14.95 27.76
N GLY A 73 -16.29 -16.05 27.41
CA GLY A 73 -16.83 -17.10 26.54
C GLY A 73 -16.73 -16.82 25.04
N ALA A 74 -15.95 -15.81 24.62
CA ALA A 74 -15.79 -15.47 23.21
C ALA A 74 -15.16 -16.61 22.40
N SER A 75 -15.76 -16.94 21.25
CA SER A 75 -15.19 -17.90 20.30
C SER A 75 -13.96 -17.32 19.59
N ARG A 76 -13.24 -18.16 18.82
CA ARG A 76 -12.07 -17.71 18.05
C ARG A 76 -12.42 -16.62 17.05
N PHE A 77 -13.60 -16.71 16.43
CA PHE A 77 -14.08 -15.71 15.48
C PHE A 77 -14.44 -14.41 16.20
N ASP A 78 -15.08 -14.50 17.38
CA ASP A 78 -15.42 -13.32 18.18
C ASP A 78 -14.16 -12.57 18.62
N VAL A 79 -13.14 -13.27 19.10
CA VAL A 79 -11.84 -12.66 19.45
C VAL A 79 -11.22 -11.97 18.23
N PHE A 80 -11.28 -12.58 17.06
CA PHE A 80 -10.74 -11.98 15.83
C PHE A 80 -11.49 -10.69 15.47
N ALA A 81 -12.83 -10.74 15.39
CA ALA A 81 -13.65 -9.63 14.93
C ALA A 81 -13.75 -8.48 15.95
N SER A 82 -13.74 -8.78 17.26
CA SER A 82 -13.96 -7.79 18.33
C SER A 82 -12.69 -7.25 18.99
N VAL A 83 -11.58 -7.99 18.93
CA VAL A 83 -10.31 -7.59 19.57
C VAL A 83 -9.22 -7.39 18.53
N VAL A 84 -8.94 -8.40 17.73
CA VAL A 84 -7.78 -8.39 16.81
C VAL A 84 -7.99 -7.39 15.68
N LEU A 85 -9.08 -7.52 14.92
CA LEU A 85 -9.35 -6.67 13.77
C LEU A 85 -9.40 -5.18 14.15
N PRO A 86 -10.15 -4.75 15.19
CA PRO A 86 -10.18 -3.35 15.60
C PRO A 86 -8.82 -2.82 16.06
N ALA A 87 -7.98 -3.66 16.67
CA ALA A 87 -6.63 -3.28 17.09
C ALA A 87 -5.67 -3.12 15.90
N LEU A 88 -5.87 -3.86 14.80
CA LEU A 88 -5.04 -3.79 13.59
C LEU A 88 -5.40 -2.62 12.67
N VAL A 89 -6.68 -2.24 12.64
CA VAL A 89 -7.22 -1.22 11.73
C VAL A 89 -6.39 0.07 11.68
N PRO A 90 -5.99 0.72 12.79
CA PRO A 90 -5.21 1.96 12.73
C PRO A 90 -3.87 1.78 12.00
N SER A 91 -3.20 0.64 12.21
CA SER A 91 -1.94 0.32 11.55
C SER A 91 -2.13 0.05 10.06
N ILE A 92 -3.18 -0.70 9.70
CA ILE A 92 -3.54 -0.96 8.30
C ILE A 92 -3.82 0.35 7.57
N VAL A 93 -4.63 1.24 8.16
CA VAL A 93 -4.95 2.56 7.59
C VAL A 93 -3.67 3.37 7.38
N GLY A 94 -2.79 3.43 8.39
CA GLY A 94 -1.50 4.10 8.26
C GLY A 94 -0.67 3.58 7.08
N SER A 95 -0.63 2.26 6.89
CA SER A 95 0.11 1.66 5.78
C SER A 95 -0.56 1.78 4.43
N VAL A 96 -1.89 1.82 4.37
CA VAL A 96 -2.61 2.13 3.12
C VAL A 96 -2.24 3.53 2.64
N ARG A 97 -2.10 4.50 3.54
CA ARG A 97 -1.65 5.86 3.17
C ARG A 97 -0.25 5.88 2.57
N VAL A 98 0.68 5.14 3.18
CA VAL A 98 2.04 4.95 2.62
C VAL A 98 1.95 4.25 1.25
N ALA A 99 1.09 3.25 1.13
CA ALA A 99 0.86 2.51 -0.10
C ALA A 99 0.27 3.37 -1.23
N VAL A 100 -0.53 4.42 -0.94
CA VAL A 100 -1.00 5.36 -1.98
C VAL A 100 0.19 5.98 -2.70
N GLY A 101 1.18 6.51 -1.97
CA GLY A 101 2.38 7.10 -2.57
C GLY A 101 3.18 6.09 -3.39
N ILE A 102 3.34 4.86 -2.87
CA ILE A 102 4.03 3.78 -3.58
C ILE A 102 3.26 3.39 -4.85
N GLY A 103 1.93 3.34 -4.81
CA GLY A 103 1.09 3.02 -5.96
C GLY A 103 1.26 4.02 -7.10
N TYR A 104 1.25 5.33 -6.80
CA TYR A 104 1.52 6.36 -7.81
C TYR A 104 2.94 6.26 -8.38
N LEU A 105 3.93 5.95 -7.53
CA LEU A 105 5.30 5.68 -8.00
C LEU A 105 5.35 4.50 -8.97
N CYS A 106 4.60 3.43 -8.69
CA CYS A 106 4.49 2.27 -9.58
C CYS A 106 3.84 2.63 -10.92
N VAL A 107 2.70 3.34 -10.89
CA VAL A 107 2.01 3.78 -12.11
C VAL A 107 2.94 4.59 -13.00
N VAL A 108 3.61 5.59 -12.43
CA VAL A 108 4.52 6.46 -13.17
C VAL A 108 5.72 5.67 -13.70
N ALA A 109 6.30 4.77 -12.91
CA ALA A 109 7.40 3.92 -13.37
C ALA A 109 7.00 3.04 -14.58
N ALA A 110 5.80 2.47 -14.55
CA ALA A 110 5.27 1.70 -15.68
C ALA A 110 5.01 2.60 -16.91
N GLU A 111 4.45 3.79 -16.71
CA GLU A 111 4.19 4.74 -17.80
C GLU A 111 5.48 5.22 -18.47
N LEU A 112 6.53 5.50 -17.69
CA LEU A 112 7.84 5.92 -18.18
C LEU A 112 8.55 4.83 -18.99
N ALA A 113 8.31 3.57 -18.65
CA ALA A 113 9.06 2.45 -19.22
C ALA A 113 8.52 1.98 -20.59
N GLY A 114 7.30 2.39 -20.99
CA GLY A 114 6.84 2.04 -22.33
C GLY A 114 5.45 2.52 -22.75
N ALA A 115 4.73 3.30 -21.94
CA ALA A 115 3.38 3.73 -22.31
C ALA A 115 3.40 4.89 -23.31
N ASP A 116 2.46 4.89 -24.25
CA ASP A 116 2.26 5.99 -25.20
C ASP A 116 1.30 7.08 -24.68
N SER A 117 0.85 6.96 -23.42
CA SER A 117 -0.06 7.88 -22.76
C SER A 117 0.11 7.81 -21.24
N GLY A 118 -0.42 8.81 -20.53
CA GLY A 118 -0.33 8.91 -19.07
C GLY A 118 0.46 10.12 -18.58
N LEU A 119 0.46 10.35 -17.27
CA LEU A 119 1.14 11.51 -16.69
C LEU A 119 2.66 11.32 -16.70
N GLY A 120 3.14 10.12 -16.38
CA GLY A 120 4.55 9.74 -16.51
C GLY A 120 5.05 9.93 -17.93
N TYR A 121 4.30 9.44 -18.92
CA TYR A 121 4.63 9.66 -20.34
C TYR A 121 4.70 11.14 -20.70
N ARG A 122 3.74 11.96 -20.27
CA ARG A 122 3.75 13.41 -20.55
C ARG A 122 4.92 14.14 -19.90
N ILE A 123 5.33 13.71 -18.70
CA ILE A 123 6.56 14.20 -18.05
C ILE A 123 7.77 13.85 -18.93
N TRP A 124 7.86 12.60 -19.38
CA TRP A 124 8.96 12.12 -20.23
C TRP A 124 9.06 12.86 -21.56
N VAL A 125 7.95 12.98 -22.30
CA VAL A 125 7.96 13.70 -23.58
C VAL A 125 8.31 15.17 -23.39
N SER A 126 7.77 15.82 -22.35
CA SER A 126 8.09 17.22 -22.05
C SER A 126 9.57 17.41 -21.70
N HIS A 127 10.17 16.42 -21.02
CA HIS A 127 11.60 16.37 -20.74
C HIS A 127 12.42 16.29 -22.04
N LEU A 128 12.05 15.43 -22.99
CA LEU A 128 12.77 15.27 -24.27
C LEU A 128 12.79 16.54 -25.12
N VAL A 129 11.72 17.35 -25.08
CA VAL A 129 11.65 18.63 -25.81
C VAL A 129 12.06 19.84 -24.94
N PHE A 130 12.64 19.61 -23.76
CA PHE A 130 13.08 20.64 -22.81
C PHE A 130 11.98 21.66 -22.44
N ARG A 131 10.71 21.23 -22.45
CA ARG A 131 9.56 22.05 -22.08
C ARG A 131 9.27 21.93 -20.59
N ALA A 132 10.04 22.68 -19.81
CA ALA A 132 9.90 22.73 -18.35
C ALA A 132 8.49 23.17 -17.91
N ASP A 133 7.84 24.06 -18.66
CA ASP A 133 6.47 24.51 -18.44
C ASP A 133 5.48 23.33 -18.38
N ARG A 134 5.54 22.44 -19.38
CA ARG A 134 4.66 21.27 -19.48
C ARG A 134 5.03 20.18 -18.47
N MET A 135 6.33 20.00 -18.22
CA MET A 135 6.82 19.03 -17.26
C MET A 135 6.34 19.37 -15.84
N VAL A 136 6.49 20.63 -15.42
CA VAL A 136 6.03 21.10 -14.10
C VAL A 136 4.50 21.00 -14.00
N ALA A 137 3.75 21.38 -15.04
CA ALA A 137 2.30 21.24 -15.04
C ALA A 137 1.86 19.77 -14.82
N ALA A 138 2.51 18.81 -15.47
CA ALA A 138 2.22 17.39 -15.28
C ALA A 138 2.57 16.89 -13.87
N LEU A 139 3.70 17.36 -13.30
CA LEU A 139 4.08 17.06 -11.92
C LEU A 139 3.10 17.63 -10.89
N VAL A 140 2.59 18.84 -11.11
CA VAL A 140 1.57 19.46 -10.24
C VAL A 140 0.28 18.65 -10.28
N VAL A 141 -0.17 18.22 -11.46
CA VAL A 141 -1.37 17.37 -11.59
C VAL A 141 -1.16 16.04 -10.87
N LEU A 142 -0.01 15.39 -11.05
CA LEU A 142 0.32 14.15 -10.35
C LEU A 142 0.33 14.31 -8.83
N GLY A 143 0.95 15.39 -8.33
CA GLY A 143 0.99 15.71 -6.91
C GLY A 143 -0.41 15.97 -6.34
N LEU A 144 -1.24 16.70 -7.07
CA LEU A 144 -2.63 16.96 -6.69
C LEU A 144 -3.45 15.68 -6.64
N LEU A 145 -3.34 14.79 -7.64
CA LEU A 145 -4.03 13.50 -7.64
C LEU A 145 -3.59 12.61 -6.47
N THR A 146 -2.28 12.55 -6.20
CA THR A 146 -1.73 11.81 -5.07
C THR A 146 -2.27 12.34 -3.75
N PHE A 147 -2.27 13.67 -3.56
CA PHE A 147 -2.81 14.33 -2.37
C PHE A 147 -4.32 14.06 -2.21
N LEU A 148 -5.10 14.23 -3.28
CA LEU A 148 -6.54 13.99 -3.24
C LEU A 148 -6.85 12.52 -2.90
N THR A 149 -6.04 11.59 -3.39
CA THR A 149 -6.20 10.17 -3.08
C THR A 149 -5.88 9.88 -1.62
N ASP A 150 -4.76 10.39 -1.07
CA ASP A 150 -4.43 10.23 0.36
C ASP A 150 -5.49 10.87 1.26
N TRP A 151 -5.98 12.05 0.88
CA TRP A 151 -7.04 12.76 1.59
C TRP A 151 -8.34 11.95 1.58
N ALA A 152 -8.75 11.43 0.42
CA ALA A 152 -9.93 10.59 0.29
C ALA A 152 -9.82 9.31 1.13
N VAL A 153 -8.67 8.62 1.08
CA VAL A 153 -8.40 7.43 1.91
C VAL A 153 -8.52 7.76 3.39
N THR A 154 -7.94 8.88 3.82
CA THR A 154 -8.01 9.32 5.23
C THR A 154 -9.45 9.60 5.63
N LYS A 155 -10.22 10.34 4.81
CA LYS A 155 -11.63 10.63 5.10
C LYS A 155 -12.47 9.36 5.17
N VAL A 156 -12.33 8.46 4.21
CA VAL A 156 -13.05 7.17 4.19
C VAL A 156 -12.67 6.33 5.41
N SER A 157 -11.39 6.29 5.78
CA SER A 157 -10.95 5.53 6.96
C SER A 157 -11.57 6.03 8.28
N LEU A 158 -11.74 7.35 8.42
CA LEU A 158 -12.34 7.95 9.61
C LEU A 158 -13.86 7.73 9.68
N ILE A 159 -14.51 7.53 8.53
CA ILE A 159 -15.94 7.19 8.45
C ILE A 159 -16.16 5.71 8.79
N LEU A 160 -15.35 4.82 8.21
CA LEU A 160 -15.49 3.37 8.41
C LEU A 160 -15.05 2.92 9.80
N TRP A 161 -14.03 3.57 10.38
CA TRP A 161 -13.46 3.17 11.66
C TRP A 161 -13.35 4.35 12.63
N PRO A 162 -14.49 4.86 13.16
CA PRO A 162 -14.51 6.04 14.03
C PRO A 162 -13.67 5.86 15.31
N TRP A 163 -13.47 4.62 15.76
CA TRP A 163 -12.68 4.29 16.93
C TRP A 163 -11.17 4.38 16.71
N SER A 164 -10.70 4.50 15.45
CA SER A 164 -9.27 4.65 15.12
C SER A 164 -8.78 6.10 15.24
N ARG A 165 -9.61 7.02 15.75
CA ARG A 165 -9.22 8.42 15.94
C ARG A 165 -7.93 8.49 16.76
N PRO A 166 -6.91 9.26 16.33
CA PRO A 166 -5.75 9.54 17.16
C PRO A 166 -6.25 10.05 18.51
N ARG A 167 -5.99 9.31 19.59
CA ARG A 167 -6.23 9.83 20.94
C ARG A 167 -5.21 10.94 21.14
N GLU A 168 -5.69 12.18 21.11
CA GLU A 168 -4.89 13.36 21.47
C GLU A 168 -4.36 13.13 22.90
N SER A 169 -3.03 13.08 23.03
CA SER A 169 -2.30 13.00 24.31
C SER A 169 -1.64 14.33 24.60
#